data_AF-A0A250DFL6-F1
#
_entry.id   AF-A0A250DFL6-F1
#
_cell.length_a   1.000
_cell.length_b   1.000
_cell.length_c   1.000
_cell.angle_alpha   90.00
_cell.angle_beta   90.00
_cell.angle_gamma   90.00
#
_symmetry.space_group_name_H-M   'P 1'
#
loop_
_entity.id
_entity.type
_entity.pdbx_description
1 polymer ?
#
loop_
_entity_poly.entity_id
_entity_poly.type
_entity_poly.pdbx_seq_one_letter_code
_entity_poly.pdbx_strand_id
1 'polypeptide(L)'
;MSMKTLADIAIDHFCLLMFEGPLDPEDAGALSQAIPVYLEAMSPDERVAFSAAAQRAIDRLTAPPDEHGYSPKTTVKPDELAFLKSAAAGDLFGG
;
A
#
# COMPACT_ATOMS: atom_id res chain seq x y z
N MET A 1 -4.00 16.04 -11.62
CA MET A 1 -4.12 15.10 -10.50
C MET A 1 -2.99 15.43 -9.52
N SER A 2 -3.26 15.50 -8.20
CA SER A 2 -2.23 15.86 -7.20
C SER A 2 -1.36 14.64 -6.85
N MET A 3 -0.10 14.85 -6.47
CA MET A 3 0.83 13.81 -6.01
C MET A 3 0.23 12.98 -4.86
N LYS A 4 -0.52 13.64 -3.97
CA LYS A 4 -1.26 12.97 -2.89
C LYS A 4 -2.22 11.91 -3.46
N THR A 5 -3.07 12.30 -4.40
CA THR A 5 -4.09 11.42 -5.00
C THR A 5 -3.44 10.26 -5.75
N LEU A 6 -2.34 10.53 -6.47
CA LEU A 6 -1.63 9.48 -7.19
C LEU A 6 -1.00 8.46 -6.25
N ALA A 7 -0.39 8.92 -5.15
CA ALA A 7 0.19 8.04 -4.13
C ALA A 7 -0.89 7.21 -3.41
N ASP A 8 -2.06 7.80 -3.13
CA ASP A 8 -3.20 7.07 -2.56
C ASP A 8 -3.67 5.94 -3.51
N ILE A 9 -3.81 6.25 -4.81
CA ILE A 9 -4.17 5.25 -5.83
C ILE A 9 -3.10 4.16 -5.94
N ALA A 10 -1.83 4.53 -5.90
CA ALA A 10 -0.72 3.58 -5.99
C ALA A 10 -0.77 2.58 -4.83
N ILE A 11 -0.90 3.06 -3.59
CA ILE A 11 -1.01 2.20 -2.41
C ILE A 11 -2.20 1.24 -2.52
N ASP A 12 -3.38 1.76 -2.86
CA ASP A 12 -4.57 0.94 -3.02
C ASP A 12 -4.37 -0.14 -4.10
N HIS A 13 -3.66 0.20 -5.18
CA HIS A 13 -3.33 -0.74 -6.25
C HIS A 13 -2.32 -1.82 -5.81
N PHE A 14 -1.25 -1.46 -5.10
CA PHE A 14 -0.30 -2.43 -4.55
C PHE A 14 -1.00 -3.40 -3.60
N CYS A 15 -1.85 -2.89 -2.70
CA CYS A 15 -2.60 -3.72 -1.76
C CYS A 15 -3.57 -4.67 -2.49
N LEU A 16 -4.26 -4.19 -3.52
CA LEU A 16 -5.15 -5.01 -4.34
C LEU A 16 -4.38 -6.18 -4.99
N LEU A 17 -3.25 -5.88 -5.65
CA LEU A 17 -2.45 -6.87 -6.35
C LEU A 17 -1.86 -7.91 -5.39
N MET A 18 -1.31 -7.49 -4.26
CA MET A 18 -0.60 -8.40 -3.36
C MET A 18 -1.54 -9.21 -2.46
N PHE A 19 -2.72 -8.69 -2.13
CA PHE A 19 -3.52 -9.25 -1.05
C PHE A 19 -4.97 -9.61 -1.41
N GLU A 20 -5.58 -9.10 -2.48
CA GLU A 20 -7.04 -9.28 -2.70
C GLU A 20 -7.44 -10.26 -3.81
N GLY A 21 -6.53 -10.64 -4.72
CA GLY A 21 -6.86 -11.53 -5.85
C GLY A 21 -6.05 -12.83 -5.89
N PRO A 22 -6.60 -13.93 -6.41
CA PRO A 22 -5.78 -15.00 -6.94
C PRO A 22 -5.10 -14.49 -8.21
N LEU A 23 -3.84 -14.08 -8.08
CA LEU A 23 -2.99 -13.87 -9.24
C LEU A 23 -2.64 -15.24 -9.84
N ASP A 24 -2.64 -15.34 -11.18
CA ASP A 24 -1.99 -16.45 -11.86
C ASP A 24 -0.51 -16.49 -11.40
N PRO A 25 0.08 -17.67 -11.13
CA PRO A 25 1.51 -17.82 -10.88
C PRO A 25 2.44 -17.00 -11.79
N GLU A 26 2.11 -16.86 -13.09
CA GLU A 26 2.91 -16.07 -14.02
C GLU A 26 2.84 -14.56 -13.68
N ASP A 27 1.63 -14.04 -13.46
CA ASP A 27 1.40 -12.64 -13.07
C ASP A 27 2.00 -12.33 -11.68
N ALA A 28 1.87 -13.26 -10.73
CA ALA A 28 2.47 -13.15 -9.41
C ALA A 28 4.01 -13.11 -9.50
N GLY A 29 4.59 -13.94 -10.38
CA GLY A 29 6.02 -13.95 -10.67
C GLY A 29 6.48 -12.62 -11.25
N ALA A 30 5.80 -12.12 -12.28
CA ALA A 30 6.11 -10.84 -12.90
C ALA A 30 6.02 -9.66 -11.92
N LEU A 31 4.96 -9.62 -11.10
CA LEU A 31 4.77 -8.59 -10.08
C LEU A 31 5.86 -8.65 -9.00
N SER A 32 6.22 -9.84 -8.52
CA SER A 32 7.27 -9.98 -7.49
C SER A 32 8.63 -9.44 -7.95
N GLN A 33 8.91 -9.47 -9.26
CA GLN A 33 10.13 -8.94 -9.86
C GLN A 33 10.05 -7.44 -10.16
N ALA A 34 8.89 -6.96 -10.58
CA ALA A 34 8.71 -5.57 -10.98
C ALA A 34 8.55 -4.61 -9.80
N ILE A 35 7.84 -5.02 -8.74
CA ILE A 35 7.52 -4.16 -7.59
C ILE A 35 8.78 -3.59 -6.92
N PRO A 36 9.83 -4.40 -6.59
CA PRO A 36 11.06 -3.86 -6.00
C PRO A 36 11.75 -2.83 -6.90
N VAL A 37 11.80 -3.09 -8.22
CA VAL A 37 12.42 -2.17 -9.20
C VAL A 37 11.71 -0.82 -9.20
N TYR A 38 10.37 -0.81 -9.15
CA TYR A 38 9.61 0.43 -9.08
C TYR A 38 9.83 1.19 -7.78
N LEU A 39 9.91 0.50 -6.64
CA LEU A 39 10.14 1.11 -5.33
C LEU A 39 11.54 1.73 -5.23
N GLU A 40 12.56 1.04 -5.74
CA GLU A 40 13.94 1.56 -5.77
C GLU A 40 14.06 2.79 -6.67
N ALA A 41 13.37 2.79 -7.81
CA ALA A 41 13.39 3.89 -8.79
C ALA A 41 12.64 5.15 -8.34
N MET A 42 11.87 5.11 -7.25
CA MET A 42 11.14 6.27 -6.75
C MET A 42 12.10 7.39 -6.36
N SER A 43 11.80 8.60 -6.83
CA SER A 43 12.46 9.83 -6.38
C SER A 43 12.18 10.09 -4.90
N PRO A 44 13.00 10.93 -4.21
CA PRO A 44 12.76 11.28 -2.82
C PRO A 44 11.35 11.82 -2.54
N ASP A 45 10.82 12.66 -3.42
CA ASP A 45 9.47 13.24 -3.28
C ASP A 45 8.38 12.16 -3.41
N GLU A 46 8.57 11.20 -4.32
CA GLU A 46 7.65 10.07 -4.49
C GLU A 46 7.68 9.14 -3.28
N ARG A 47 8.87 8.86 -2.72
CA ARG A 47 9.01 8.06 -1.49
C ARG A 47 8.26 8.71 -0.33
N VAL A 48 8.42 10.02 -0.14
CA VAL A 48 7.67 10.78 0.88
C VAL A 48 6.17 10.71 0.66
N ALA A 49 5.72 10.91 -0.59
CA ALA A 49 4.29 10.84 -0.92
C ALA A 49 3.72 9.42 -0.69
N PHE A 50 4.48 8.38 -1.04
CA PHE A 50 4.11 6.98 -0.88
C PHE A 50 4.04 6.58 0.60
N SER A 51 5.04 6.93 1.42
CA SER A 51 5.00 6.69 2.87
C SER A 51 3.82 7.40 3.53
N ALA A 52 3.54 8.65 3.13
CA ALA A 52 2.38 9.38 3.64
C ALA A 52 1.05 8.73 3.21
N ALA A 53 0.98 8.17 2.00
CA ALA A 53 -0.19 7.42 1.53
C ALA A 53 -0.37 6.11 2.29
N ALA A 54 0.72 5.39 2.57
CA ALA A 54 0.69 4.19 3.39
C ALA A 54 0.16 4.49 4.80
N GLN A 55 0.60 5.58 5.43
CA GLN A 55 0.07 6.00 6.73
C GLN A 55 -1.44 6.30 6.67
N ARG A 56 -1.91 7.01 5.63
CA ARG A 56 -3.34 7.26 5.44
C ARG A 56 -4.15 5.97 5.26
N ALA A 57 -3.58 4.98 4.56
CA ALA A 57 -4.21 3.68 4.39
C ALA A 57 -4.30 2.92 5.73
N ILE A 58 -3.24 2.96 6.56
CA ILE A 58 -3.28 2.42 7.93
C ILE A 58 -4.40 3.09 8.73
N ASP A 59 -4.42 4.42 8.77
CA ASP A 59 -5.40 5.19 9.54
C ASP A 59 -6.83 4.81 9.13
N ARG A 60 -7.09 4.68 7.83
CA ARG A 60 -8.39 4.26 7.27
C ARG A 60 -8.74 2.83 7.65
N LEU A 61 -7.78 1.90 7.60
CA LEU A 61 -7.99 0.48 7.89
C LEU A 61 -8.16 0.18 9.38
N THR A 62 -7.55 1.00 10.24
CA THR A 62 -7.62 0.85 11.70
C THR A 62 -8.60 1.81 12.38
N ALA A 63 -9.32 2.61 11.59
CA ALA A 63 -10.31 3.54 12.10
C ALA A 63 -11.40 2.77 12.89
N PRO A 64 -11.89 3.33 14.01
CA PRO A 64 -13.06 2.78 14.66
C PRO A 64 -14.25 2.78 13.69
N PRO A 65 -15.23 1.88 13.88
CA PRO A 65 -16.48 1.95 13.14
C PRO A 65 -17.11 3.34 13.29
N ASP A 66 -17.72 3.84 12.21
CA ASP A 66 -18.42 5.12 12.23
C ASP A 66 -19.70 5.09 13.08
N GLU A 67 -20.43 6.20 13.10
CA GLU A 67 -21.69 6.34 13.84
C GLU A 67 -22.78 5.35 13.41
N HIS A 68 -22.62 4.69 12.27
CA HIS A 68 -23.51 3.66 11.73
C HIS A 68 -22.94 2.24 11.92
N GLY A 69 -21.79 2.09 12.59
CA GLY A 69 -21.11 0.81 12.81
C GLY A 69 -20.36 0.30 11.59
N TYR A 70 -20.16 1.12 10.56
CA TYR A 70 -19.40 0.74 9.38
C TYR A 70 -17.90 0.94 9.61
N SER A 71 -17.11 -0.08 9.26
CA SER A 71 -15.67 0.02 9.10
C SER A 71 -15.29 -0.45 7.69
N PRO A 72 -14.34 0.22 7.00
CA PRO A 72 -13.97 -0.10 5.62
C PRO A 72 -13.57 -1.57 5.37
N LYS A 73 -13.00 -2.26 6.37
CA LYS A 73 -12.76 -3.70 6.34
C LYS A 73 -13.01 -4.28 7.73
N THR A 74 -13.83 -5.33 7.81
CA THR A 74 -14.06 -6.09 9.06
C THR A 74 -12.81 -6.81 9.56
N THR A 75 -11.86 -7.12 8.67
CA THR A 75 -10.59 -7.78 9.01
C THR A 75 -9.45 -7.29 8.12
N VAL A 76 -8.56 -6.46 8.65
CA VAL A 76 -7.29 -6.13 7.98
C VAL A 76 -6.42 -7.38 7.96
N LYS A 77 -5.88 -7.75 6.80
CA LYS A 77 -4.97 -8.90 6.71
C LYS A 77 -3.65 -8.53 7.42
N PRO A 78 -3.09 -9.40 8.30
CA PRO A 78 -1.86 -9.09 9.01
C PRO A 78 -0.70 -8.69 8.08
N ASP A 79 -0.58 -9.37 6.93
CA ASP A 79 0.48 -9.12 5.95
C ASP A 79 0.28 -7.78 5.21
N GLU A 80 -0.97 -7.41 4.90
CA GLU A 80 -1.32 -6.10 4.33
C GLU A 80 -0.93 -4.98 5.30
N LEU A 81 -1.24 -5.14 6.59
CA LEU A 81 -0.88 -4.17 7.62
C LEU A 81 0.64 -4.08 7.83
N ALA A 82 1.35 -5.22 7.79
CA ALA A 82 2.80 -5.25 7.91
C ALA A 82 3.47 -4.50 6.74
N PHE A 83 3.03 -4.77 5.51
CA PHE A 83 3.50 -4.06 4.31
C PHE A 83 3.29 -2.54 4.43
N LEU A 84 2.08 -2.10 4.80
CA LEU A 84 1.78 -0.68 4.94
C LEU A 84 2.63 -0.01 6.03
N LYS A 85 2.91 -0.71 7.14
CA LYS A 85 3.79 -0.18 8.20
C LYS A 85 5.23 -0.01 7.71
N SER A 86 5.78 -0.99 7.00
CA SER A 86 7.11 -0.87 6.38
C SER A 86 7.15 0.27 5.35
N ALA A 87 6.11 0.42 4.53
CA ALA A 87 5.98 1.51 3.58
C ALA A 87 5.94 2.89 4.26
N ALA A 88 5.16 3.01 5.34
CA ALA A 88 5.04 4.26 6.11
C ALA A 88 6.36 4.63 6.82
N ALA A 89 7.12 3.63 7.30
CA ALA A 89 8.44 3.82 7.88
C ALA A 89 9.53 4.17 6.86
N GLY A 90 9.29 3.90 5.56
CA GLY A 90 10.25 4.10 4.49
C GLY A 90 11.23 2.93 4.30
N ASP A 91 11.00 1.81 4.98
CA ASP A 91 11.87 0.62 4.96
C ASP A 91 11.92 -0.06 3.57
N LEU A 92 10.97 0.27 2.68
CA LEU A 92 10.79 -0.38 1.38
C LEU A 92 11.71 0.14 0.27
N PHE A 93 12.34 1.30 0.44
CA PHE A 93 12.92 2.03 -0.70
C PHE A 93 14.42 1.81 -0.93
N GLY A 94 15.05 0.90 -0.17
CA GLY A 94 16.51 0.79 -0.14
C GLY A 94 17.17 2.03 0.49
N GLY A 95 18.21 1.82 1.30
CA GLY A 95 18.95 2.90 1.96
C GLY A 95 19.60 3.88 0.99
#